data_AF-M6RA70-F1
#
_entry.id   AF-M6RA70-F1
#
_cell.length_a   1.000
_cell.length_b   1.000
_cell.length_c   1.000
_cell.angle_alpha   90.00
_cell.angle_beta   90.00
_cell.angle_gamma   90.00
#
_symmetry.space_group_name_H-M   'P 1'
#
loop_
_entity.id
_entity.type
_entity.pdbx_description
1 polymer ?
#
loop_
_entity_poly.entity_id
_entity_poly.type
_entity_poly.pdbx_seq_one_letter_code
_entity_poly.pdbx_strand_id
1 'polypeptide(L)'
;MNLAIQLLKKNRILIFHITTSFIFLFSVYTYFYTIRKYSVNFPFGDDYNTILGFLDLWEKSHSKISILFSQYNEHRLVFLRIIILAYLKLFHIIDFSHLILIGNTFILLCLLLLYYTIEDKRKFILISPIFLAILNFSNWETQTWAMASLSNYPVIYFGFLSLYFLSKDKLIDFVLGIFLQ
;
A
#
# COMPACT_ATOMS: atom_id res chain seq x y z
N MET A 1 2.27 -49.23 8.07
CA MET A 1 2.45 -47.77 8.14
C MET A 1 1.51 -47.14 7.13
N ASN A 2 0.48 -46.40 7.58
CA ASN A 2 -0.66 -45.97 6.75
C ASN A 2 -0.22 -45.24 5.48
N LEU A 3 -0.71 -45.67 4.31
CA LEU A 3 -0.44 -45.08 2.99
C LEU A 3 -0.65 -43.55 2.99
N ALA A 4 -1.66 -43.09 3.73
CA ALA A 4 -1.94 -41.67 3.96
C ALA A 4 -0.80 -40.92 4.65
N ILE A 5 -0.13 -41.51 5.64
CA ILE A 5 1.00 -40.89 6.36
C ILE A 5 2.23 -40.80 5.45
N GLN A 6 2.46 -41.80 4.59
CA GLN A 6 3.53 -41.76 3.60
C GLN A 6 3.28 -40.67 2.54
N LEU A 7 2.05 -40.51 2.05
CA LEU A 7 1.67 -39.45 1.12
C LEU A 7 1.81 -38.05 1.74
N LEU A 8 1.35 -37.87 2.99
CA LEU A 8 1.51 -36.61 3.73
C LEU A 8 2.98 -36.24 3.94
N LYS A 9 3.84 -37.21 4.31
CA LYS A 9 5.28 -36.97 4.45
C LYS A 9 5.95 -36.61 3.12
N LYS A 10 5.56 -37.28 2.02
CA LYS A 10 6.08 -37.02 0.67
C LYS A 10 5.74 -35.60 0.20
N ASN A 11 4.52 -35.13 0.49
CA ASN A 11 4.01 -33.84 0.00
C ASN A 11 4.05 -32.71 1.04
N ARG A 12 4.72 -32.90 2.18
CA ARG A 12 4.69 -31.97 3.33
C ARG A 12 5.00 -30.51 2.98
N ILE A 13 5.95 -30.29 2.06
CA ILE A 13 6.37 -28.95 1.63
C ILE A 13 5.27 -28.29 0.80
N LEU A 14 4.69 -29.04 -0.13
CA LEU A 14 3.58 -28.55 -0.95
C LEU A 14 2.36 -28.22 -0.09
N ILE A 15 2.00 -29.11 0.84
CA ILE A 15 0.89 -28.89 1.78
C ILE A 15 1.14 -27.63 2.60
N PHE A 16 2.36 -27.44 3.12
CA PHE A 16 2.73 -26.24 3.87
C PHE A 16 2.62 -24.97 3.02
N HIS A 17 3.05 -24.99 1.76
CA HIS A 17 2.88 -23.83 0.87
C HIS A 17 1.42 -23.53 0.57
N ILE A 18 0.59 -24.54 0.36
CA ILE A 18 -0.84 -24.36 0.11
C ILE A 18 -1.52 -23.77 1.35
N THR A 19 -1.26 -24.31 2.54
CA THR A 19 -1.88 -23.82 3.78
C THR A 19 -1.44 -22.40 4.11
N THR A 20 -0.15 -22.09 3.99
CA THR A 20 0.35 -20.72 4.22
C THR A 20 -0.21 -19.73 3.19
N SER A 21 -0.26 -20.10 1.91
CA SER A 21 -0.85 -19.25 0.88
C SER A 21 -2.34 -19.00 1.12
N PHE A 22 -3.08 -20.03 1.56
CA PHE A 22 -4.49 -19.89 1.93
C PHE A 22 -4.67 -18.93 3.10
N ILE A 23 -3.85 -19.06 4.16
CA ILE A 23 -3.88 -18.14 5.31
C ILE A 23 -3.60 -16.71 4.85
N PHE A 24 -2.60 -16.52 3.98
CA PHE A 24 -2.27 -15.19 3.47
C PHE A 24 -3.40 -14.57 2.67
N LEU A 25 -3.94 -15.30 1.69
CA LEU A 25 -5.06 -14.82 0.89
C LEU A 25 -6.29 -14.54 1.76
N PHE A 26 -6.56 -15.39 2.74
CA PHE A 26 -7.64 -15.18 3.69
C PHE A 26 -7.42 -13.92 4.53
N SER A 27 -6.22 -13.70 5.09
CA SER A 27 -5.89 -12.50 5.85
C SER A 27 -5.97 -11.21 5.02
N VAL A 28 -5.50 -11.24 3.76
CA VAL A 28 -5.63 -10.09 2.85
C VAL A 28 -7.10 -9.83 2.55
N TYR A 29 -7.86 -10.87 2.25
CA TYR A 29 -9.29 -10.74 2.03
C TYR A 29 -10.01 -10.15 3.24
N THR A 30 -9.80 -10.69 4.45
CA THR A 30 -10.45 -10.19 5.67
C THR A 30 -10.03 -8.76 5.99
N TYR A 31 -8.77 -8.41 5.76
CA TYR A 31 -8.25 -7.05 5.92
C TYR A 31 -8.97 -6.05 5.00
N PHE A 32 -8.94 -6.26 3.69
CA PHE A 32 -9.58 -5.36 2.72
C PHE A 32 -11.10 -5.37 2.83
N TYR A 33 -11.71 -6.52 3.12
CA TYR A 33 -13.15 -6.62 3.37
C TYR A 33 -13.56 -5.80 4.59
N THR A 34 -12.81 -5.89 5.69
CA THR A 34 -13.07 -5.12 6.91
C THR A 34 -12.94 -3.62 6.61
N ILE A 35 -11.84 -3.20 6.00
CA ILE A 35 -11.64 -1.79 5.63
C ILE A 35 -12.78 -1.32 4.73
N ARG A 36 -13.13 -2.05 3.67
CA ARG A 36 -14.22 -1.66 2.76
C ARG A 36 -15.58 -1.59 3.44
N LYS A 37 -15.84 -2.48 4.41
CA LYS A 37 -17.10 -2.53 5.16
C LYS A 37 -17.25 -1.35 6.11
N TYR A 38 -16.17 -0.92 6.76
CA TYR A 38 -16.19 0.13 7.77
C TYR A 38 -15.72 1.50 7.26
N SER A 39 -15.15 1.57 6.06
CA SER A 39 -14.81 2.84 5.40
C SER A 39 -16.06 3.50 4.85
N VAL A 40 -16.36 4.69 5.35
CA VAL A 40 -17.48 5.51 4.89
C VAL A 40 -17.01 6.37 3.72
N ASN A 41 -17.84 6.48 2.68
CA ASN A 41 -17.60 7.42 1.59
C ASN A 41 -17.94 8.85 2.06
N PHE A 42 -17.07 9.42 2.88
CA PHE A 42 -17.25 10.76 3.43
C PHE A 42 -15.87 11.38 3.77
N PRO A 43 -15.65 12.67 3.45
CA PRO A 43 -14.41 13.36 3.82
C PRO A 43 -14.27 13.48 5.34
N PHE A 44 -13.11 13.10 5.87
CA PHE A 44 -12.79 13.23 7.29
C PHE A 44 -11.56 14.14 7.51
N GLY A 45 -11.62 15.03 8.51
CA GLY A 45 -10.51 15.89 8.90
C GLY A 45 -9.86 16.66 7.73
N ASP A 46 -8.56 16.48 7.54
CA ASP A 46 -7.77 17.04 6.45
C ASP A 46 -8.25 16.68 5.03
N ASP A 47 -9.11 15.69 4.83
CA ASP A 47 -9.67 15.37 3.50
C ASP A 47 -10.37 16.60 2.88
N TYR A 48 -11.01 17.43 3.71
CA TYR A 48 -11.67 18.65 3.25
C TYR A 48 -10.70 19.60 2.56
N ASN A 49 -9.51 19.81 3.11
CA ASN A 49 -8.55 20.75 2.55
C ASN A 49 -7.66 20.09 1.50
N THR A 50 -7.16 18.88 1.80
CA THR A 50 -6.15 18.19 1.00
C THR A 50 -6.72 17.54 -0.26
N ILE A 51 -8.00 17.16 -0.24
CA ILE A 51 -8.69 16.54 -1.37
C ILE A 51 -9.66 17.54 -2.00
N LEU A 52 -10.71 17.94 -1.28
CA LEU A 52 -11.77 18.77 -1.86
C LEU A 52 -11.30 20.21 -2.14
N GLY A 53 -10.64 20.84 -1.17
CA GLY A 53 -10.06 22.17 -1.32
C GLY A 53 -8.98 22.21 -2.39
N PHE A 54 -8.15 21.17 -2.48
CA PHE A 54 -7.20 21.03 -3.57
C PHE A 54 -7.89 20.95 -4.93
N LEU A 55 -8.99 20.20 -5.08
CA LEU A 55 -9.71 20.09 -6.34
C LEU A 55 -10.34 21.43 -6.77
N ASP A 56 -10.94 22.17 -5.83
CA ASP A 56 -11.50 23.50 -6.09
C ASP A 56 -10.40 24.50 -6.52
N LEU A 57 -9.26 24.51 -5.83
CA LEU A 57 -8.10 25.32 -6.19
C LEU A 57 -7.50 24.89 -7.54
N TRP A 58 -7.45 23.57 -7.77
CA TRP A 58 -6.95 23.00 -9.01
C TRP A 58 -7.78 23.49 -10.18
N GLU A 59 -9.11 23.52 -10.08
CA GLU A 59 -9.98 23.99 -11.16
C GLU A 59 -9.75 25.47 -11.47
N LYS A 60 -9.76 26.32 -10.43
CA LYS A 60 -9.69 27.79 -10.56
C LYS A 60 -8.34 28.32 -11.04
N SER A 61 -7.26 27.59 -10.79
CA SER A 61 -5.92 28.11 -11.04
C SER A 61 -5.42 27.89 -12.46
N HIS A 62 -4.66 28.87 -12.96
CA HIS A 62 -3.91 28.74 -14.21
C HIS A 62 -2.57 28.03 -14.03
N SER A 63 -1.95 28.13 -12.84
CA SER A 63 -0.65 27.52 -12.55
C SER A 63 -0.82 26.16 -11.88
N LYS A 64 -1.15 25.15 -12.71
CA LYS A 64 -1.39 23.77 -12.26
C LYS A 64 -0.15 23.17 -11.58
N ILE A 65 1.05 23.40 -12.13
CA ILE A 65 2.28 22.86 -11.58
C ILE A 65 2.56 23.40 -10.17
N SER A 66 2.34 24.71 -9.94
CA SER A 66 2.56 25.32 -8.63
C SER A 66 1.61 24.74 -7.58
N ILE A 67 0.36 24.46 -7.95
CA ILE A 67 -0.61 23.88 -7.04
C ILE A 67 -0.30 22.42 -6.76
N LEU A 68 0.20 21.67 -7.76
CA LEU A 68 0.58 20.28 -7.54
C LEU A 68 1.67 20.17 -6.46
N PHE A 69 2.66 21.05 -6.52
CA PHE A 69 3.81 21.10 -5.60
C PHE A 69 3.64 22.02 -4.38
N SER A 70 2.46 22.63 -4.19
CA SER A 70 2.24 23.52 -3.06
C SER A 70 2.33 22.78 -1.73
N GLN A 71 2.87 23.44 -0.72
CA GLN A 71 3.00 22.88 0.61
C GLN A 71 1.65 22.90 1.34
N TYR A 72 1.32 21.81 2.04
CA TYR A 72 0.19 21.72 2.97
C TYR A 72 0.74 21.29 4.33
N ASN A 73 0.66 22.16 5.33
CA ASN A 73 1.34 21.99 6.62
C ASN A 73 2.83 21.67 6.40
N GLU A 74 3.34 20.60 7.02
CA GLU A 74 4.74 20.17 6.90
C GLU A 74 5.01 19.25 5.69
N HIS A 75 4.00 19.02 4.85
CA HIS A 75 4.05 17.99 3.81
C HIS A 75 3.84 18.54 2.40
N ARG A 76 4.50 17.93 1.43
CA ARG A 76 4.21 18.09 0.00
C ARG A 76 3.44 16.88 -0.49
N LEU A 77 2.13 17.03 -0.63
CA LEU A 77 1.19 15.95 -0.95
C LEU A 77 1.09 15.68 -2.46
N VAL A 78 2.21 15.76 -3.19
CA VAL A 78 2.25 15.64 -4.66
C VAL A 78 1.67 14.30 -5.11
N PHE A 79 2.09 13.20 -4.48
CA PHE A 79 1.63 11.87 -4.84
C PHE A 79 0.12 11.70 -4.64
N LEU A 80 -0.38 12.07 -3.46
CA LEU A 80 -1.81 12.07 -3.13
C LEU A 80 -2.63 12.86 -4.16
N ARG A 81 -2.16 14.06 -4.54
CA ARG A 81 -2.82 14.91 -5.52
C ARG A 81 -2.85 14.29 -6.92
N ILE A 82 -1.76 13.67 -7.35
CA ILE A 82 -1.72 12.94 -8.63
C ILE A 82 -2.74 11.81 -8.63
N ILE A 83 -2.83 11.03 -7.54
CA ILE A 83 -3.81 9.95 -7.41
C ILE A 83 -5.24 10.48 -7.47
N ILE A 84 -5.54 11.57 -6.75
CA ILE A 84 -6.89 12.18 -6.76
C ILE A 84 -7.26 12.69 -8.15
N LEU A 85 -6.36 13.38 -8.85
CA LEU A 85 -6.60 13.86 -10.21
C LEU A 85 -6.80 12.72 -11.19
N ALA A 86 -5.97 11.67 -11.10
CA ALA A 86 -6.11 10.47 -11.93
C ALA A 86 -7.44 9.77 -11.65
N TYR A 87 -7.82 9.63 -10.38
CA TYR A 87 -9.08 9.03 -9.96
C TYR A 87 -10.27 9.82 -10.50
N LEU A 88 -10.29 11.14 -10.30
CA LEU A 88 -11.36 12.02 -10.78
C LEU A 88 -11.48 11.97 -12.30
N LYS A 89 -10.35 11.91 -13.02
CA LYS A 89 -10.35 11.80 -14.48
C LYS A 89 -10.96 10.50 -14.99
N LEU A 90 -10.81 9.39 -14.23
CA LEU A 90 -11.30 8.07 -14.62
C LEU A 90 -12.76 7.82 -14.22
N PHE A 91 -13.15 8.25 -13.01
CA PHE A 91 -14.46 7.94 -12.44
C PHE A 91 -15.44 9.12 -12.48
N HIS A 92 -14.96 10.34 -12.73
CA HIS A 92 -15.74 11.58 -12.71
C HIS A 92 -16.43 11.90 -11.37
N ILE A 93 -16.13 11.13 -10.33
CA ILE A 93 -16.59 11.29 -8.95
C ILE A 93 -15.40 11.08 -8.01
N ILE A 94 -15.55 11.53 -6.76
CA ILE A 94 -14.63 11.18 -5.67
C ILE A 94 -15.37 10.26 -4.72
N ASP A 95 -14.82 9.07 -4.50
CA ASP A 95 -15.28 8.14 -3.49
C ASP A 95 -14.15 7.90 -2.48
N PHE A 96 -14.33 8.38 -1.26
CA PHE A 96 -13.34 8.27 -0.19
C PHE A 96 -13.08 6.82 0.21
N SER A 97 -14.09 5.94 0.13
CA SER A 97 -13.93 4.51 0.40
C SER A 97 -12.97 3.87 -0.61
N HIS A 98 -13.08 4.24 -1.89
CA HIS A 98 -12.14 3.77 -2.91
C HIS A 98 -10.74 4.33 -2.73
N LEU A 99 -10.60 5.63 -2.40
CA LEU A 99 -9.31 6.25 -2.12
C LEU A 99 -8.60 5.58 -0.93
N ILE A 100 -9.34 5.26 0.13
CA ILE A 100 -8.85 4.48 1.27
C ILE A 100 -8.31 3.12 0.81
N LEU A 101 -9.07 2.39 -0.01
CA LEU A 101 -8.61 1.09 -0.51
C LEU A 101 -7.35 1.22 -1.35
N ILE A 102 -7.26 2.24 -2.20
CA ILE A 102 -6.06 2.52 -3.01
C ILE A 102 -4.85 2.75 -2.09
N GLY A 103 -4.99 3.59 -1.06
CA GLY A 103 -3.91 3.82 -0.09
C GLY A 103 -3.46 2.51 0.58
N ASN A 104 -4.40 1.68 1.04
CA ASN A 104 -4.10 0.40 1.67
C ASN A 104 -3.43 -0.62 0.73
N THR A 105 -3.57 -0.51 -0.60
CA THR A 105 -2.82 -1.39 -1.52
C THR A 105 -1.31 -1.24 -1.38
N PHE A 106 -0.81 -0.07 -0.96
CA PHE A 106 0.62 0.16 -0.76
C PHE A 106 1.21 -0.68 0.38
N ILE A 107 0.40 -1.07 1.38
CA ILE A 107 0.84 -2.04 2.40
C ILE A 107 1.14 -3.40 1.75
N LEU A 108 0.29 -3.86 0.82
CA LEU A 108 0.54 -5.10 0.09
C LEU A 108 1.76 -4.98 -0.80
N LEU A 109 1.97 -3.82 -1.44
CA LEU A 109 3.18 -3.57 -2.23
C LEU A 109 4.45 -3.58 -1.37
N CYS A 110 4.40 -3.06 -0.14
CA CYS A 110 5.50 -3.19 0.83
C CYS A 110 5.80 -4.66 1.15
N LEU A 111 4.76 -5.45 1.45
CA LEU A 111 4.91 -6.88 1.76
C LEU A 111 5.48 -7.66 0.57
N LEU A 112 5.01 -7.35 -0.64
CA LEU A 112 5.49 -7.94 -1.88
C LEU A 112 6.95 -7.57 -2.14
N LEU A 113 7.31 -6.30 -1.95
CA LEU A 113 8.69 -5.84 -2.06
C LEU A 113 9.60 -6.60 -1.08
N LEU A 114 9.24 -6.65 0.20
CA LEU A 114 9.97 -7.40 1.22
C LEU A 114 10.11 -8.89 0.83
N TYR A 115 9.05 -9.52 0.35
CA TYR A 115 9.10 -10.90 -0.13
C TYR A 115 10.14 -11.12 -1.24
N TYR A 116 10.27 -10.17 -2.19
CA TYR A 116 11.25 -10.26 -3.27
C TYR A 116 12.68 -9.95 -2.82
N THR A 117 12.87 -9.24 -1.71
CA THR A 117 14.21 -8.99 -1.15
C THR A 117 14.82 -10.19 -0.43
N ILE A 118 14.00 -11.16 0.00
CA ILE A 118 14.48 -12.34 0.72
C ILE A 118 14.98 -13.40 -0.27
N GLU A 119 16.29 -13.64 -0.29
CA GLU A 119 16.93 -14.65 -1.14
C GLU A 119 16.86 -16.09 -0.55
N ASP A 120 16.54 -16.23 0.74
CA ASP A 120 16.46 -17.53 1.41
C ASP A 120 15.30 -18.38 0.85
N LYS A 121 15.53 -19.67 0.61
CA LYS A 121 14.51 -20.64 0.16
C LYS A 121 13.33 -20.74 1.14
N ARG A 122 13.55 -20.39 2.40
CA ARG A 122 12.55 -20.34 3.49
C ARG A 122 11.82 -19.01 3.55
N LYS A 123 11.96 -18.11 2.57
CA LYS A 123 11.31 -16.79 2.54
C LYS A 123 9.82 -16.80 2.87
N PHE A 124 9.08 -17.83 2.45
CA PHE A 124 7.67 -18.00 2.81
C PHE A 124 7.44 -18.13 4.33
N ILE A 125 8.33 -18.81 5.04
CA ILE A 125 8.28 -18.94 6.49
C ILE A 125 8.69 -17.62 7.13
N LEU A 126 9.77 -17.01 6.65
CA LEU A 126 10.33 -15.77 7.20
C LEU A 126 9.38 -14.58 7.06
N ILE A 127 8.66 -14.48 5.94
CA ILE A 127 7.69 -13.41 5.70
C ILE A 127 6.37 -13.62 6.47
N SER A 128 6.04 -14.85 6.87
CA SER A 128 4.77 -15.17 7.55
C SER A 128 4.50 -14.33 8.81
N PRO A 129 5.42 -14.21 9.77
CA PRO A 129 5.19 -13.37 10.95
C PRO A 129 5.07 -11.88 10.59
N ILE A 130 5.88 -11.40 9.63
CA ILE A 130 5.86 -10.01 9.16
C ILE A 130 4.51 -9.69 8.52
N PHE A 131 4.01 -10.60 7.70
CA PHE A 131 2.74 -10.47 7.01
C PHE A 131 1.57 -10.34 7.99
N LEU A 132 1.49 -11.20 9.01
CA LEU A 132 0.46 -11.12 10.04
C LEU A 132 0.63 -9.89 10.95
N ALA A 133 1.86 -9.49 11.23
CA ALA A 133 2.15 -8.30 12.02
C ALA A 133 1.78 -7.01 11.29
N ILE A 134 1.85 -6.97 9.96
CA ILE A 134 1.48 -5.80 9.17
C ILE A 134 -0.04 -5.76 8.91
N LEU A 135 -0.66 -6.91 8.61
CA LEU A 135 -2.10 -7.01 8.37
C LEU A 135 -2.90 -7.15 9.66
N ASN A 136 -2.78 -6.13 10.52
CA ASN A 136 -3.60 -5.97 11.70
C ASN A 136 -4.30 -4.59 11.71
N PHE A 137 -5.23 -4.37 12.63
CA PHE A 137 -6.04 -3.15 12.72
C PHE A 137 -5.53 -2.15 13.78
N SER A 138 -4.27 -2.24 14.20
CA SER A 138 -3.69 -1.30 15.18
C SER A 138 -3.63 0.14 14.65
N ASN A 139 -3.40 0.31 13.34
CA ASN A 139 -3.35 1.61 12.68
C ASN A 139 -4.70 2.00 12.06
N TRP A 140 -5.79 1.74 12.77
CA TRP A 140 -7.16 1.87 12.25
C TRP A 140 -7.42 3.21 11.55
N GLU A 141 -7.03 4.31 12.19
CA GLU A 141 -7.24 5.65 11.65
C GLU A 141 -6.56 5.83 10.29
N THR A 142 -5.30 5.43 10.15
CA THR A 142 -4.61 5.49 8.85
C THR A 142 -5.26 4.54 7.83
N GLN A 143 -5.80 3.40 8.27
CA GLN A 143 -6.41 2.41 7.40
C GLN A 143 -7.80 2.79 6.90
N THR A 144 -8.53 3.65 7.60
CA THR A 144 -9.89 4.06 7.26
C THR A 144 -10.05 5.53 6.89
N TRP A 145 -8.94 6.25 6.68
CA TRP A 145 -8.94 7.65 6.31
C TRP A 145 -8.16 7.88 5.01
N ALA A 146 -8.81 8.51 4.03
CA ALA A 146 -8.31 8.63 2.65
C ALA A 146 -6.98 9.38 2.60
N MET A 147 -6.90 10.61 3.14
CA MET A 147 -5.67 11.38 3.18
C MET A 147 -4.56 10.61 3.89
N ALA A 148 -4.82 10.08 5.10
CA ALA A 148 -3.81 9.38 5.89
C ALA A 148 -3.28 8.11 5.19
N SER A 149 -4.15 7.28 4.61
CA SER A 149 -3.72 6.08 3.88
C SER A 149 -2.89 6.43 2.63
N LEU A 150 -3.28 7.46 1.88
CA LEU A 150 -2.61 7.91 0.66
C LEU A 150 -1.35 8.75 0.91
N SER A 151 -1.16 9.30 2.11
CA SER A 151 0.07 9.98 2.49
C SER A 151 1.07 9.03 3.16
N ASN A 152 0.61 8.16 4.07
CA ASN A 152 1.52 7.40 4.93
C ASN A 152 2.03 6.12 4.25
N TYR A 153 1.15 5.32 3.64
CA TYR A 153 1.55 4.03 3.07
C TYR A 153 2.40 4.15 1.80
N PRO A 154 2.09 5.06 0.85
CA PRO A 154 2.97 5.30 -0.27
C PRO A 154 4.36 5.78 0.14
N VAL A 155 4.49 6.64 1.15
CA VAL A 155 5.79 7.10 1.65
C VAL A 155 6.62 5.94 2.19
N ILE A 156 6.02 5.04 2.98
CA ILE A 156 6.71 3.82 3.47
C ILE A 156 7.13 2.94 2.29
N TYR A 157 6.24 2.73 1.32
CA TYR A 157 6.53 1.93 0.14
C TYR A 157 7.68 2.51 -0.69
N PHE A 158 7.64 3.80 -1.01
CA PHE A 158 8.70 4.47 -1.76
C PHE A 158 10.01 4.52 -0.99
N GLY A 159 9.97 4.65 0.34
CA GLY A 159 11.14 4.53 1.19
C GLY A 159 11.79 3.15 1.10
N PHE A 160 11.02 2.07 1.21
CA PHE A 160 11.56 0.72 1.00
C PHE A 160 12.02 0.48 -0.43
N LEU A 161 11.31 1.02 -1.42
CA LEU A 161 11.67 0.89 -2.82
C LEU A 161 12.98 1.63 -3.14
N SER A 162 13.18 2.80 -2.53
CA SER A 162 14.43 3.56 -2.59
C SER A 162 15.58 2.73 -2.04
N LEU A 163 15.45 2.19 -0.82
CA LEU A 163 16.47 1.32 -0.21
C LEU A 163 16.73 0.07 -1.04
N TYR A 164 15.68 -0.51 -1.63
CA TYR A 164 15.82 -1.65 -2.52
C TYR A 164 16.70 -1.33 -3.74
N PHE A 165 16.46 -0.20 -4.41
CA PHE A 165 17.29 0.21 -5.55
C PHE A 165 18.71 0.60 -5.14
N LEU A 166 18.88 1.28 -4.00
CA LEU A 166 20.20 1.62 -3.46
C LEU A 166 21.03 0.38 -3.06
N SER A 167 20.38 -0.75 -2.78
CA SER A 167 21.06 -2.02 -2.52
C SER A 167 21.64 -2.71 -3.77
N LYS A 168 21.39 -2.16 -4.97
CA LYS A 168 21.85 -2.73 -6.25
C LYS A 168 23.06 -1.98 -6.80
N ASP A 169 23.91 -2.69 -7.52
CA ASP A 169 25.20 -2.17 -7.99
C ASP A 169 25.13 -1.29 -9.26
N LYS A 170 23.94 -1.06 -9.83
CA LYS A 170 23.80 -0.30 -11.08
C LYS A 170 23.57 1.18 -10.81
N LEU A 171 24.22 2.04 -11.60
CA LEU A 171 24.05 3.50 -11.54
C LEU A 171 22.59 3.94 -11.73
N ILE A 172 21.83 3.24 -12.58
CA ILE A 172 20.41 3.57 -12.78
C ILE A 172 19.58 3.30 -11.52
N ASP A 173 19.91 2.24 -10.78
CA ASP A 173 19.25 1.90 -9.52
C ASP A 173 19.61 2.93 -8.44
N PHE A 174 20.86 3.41 -8.42
CA PHE A 174 21.26 4.51 -7.55
C PHE A 174 20.47 5.80 -7.81
N VAL A 175 20.33 6.21 -9.07
CA VAL A 175 19.55 7.40 -9.46
C VAL A 175 18.08 7.25 -9.08
N LEU A 176 17.49 6.08 -9.36
CA LEU A 176 16.10 5.78 -8.98
C LEU A 176 15.92 5.79 -7.46
N GLY A 177 16.88 5.25 -6.72
CA GLY A 177 16.88 5.26 -5.25
C GLY A 177 16.82 6.66 -4.67
N ILE A 178 17.66 7.57 -5.16
CA ILE A 178 17.67 8.98 -4.71
C ILE A 178 16.38 9.70 -5.10
N PHE A 179 15.85 9.47 -6.30
CA PHE A 179 14.65 10.16 -6.77
C PHE A 179 13.38 9.78 -5.99
N LEU A 180 13.30 8.54 -5.50
CA LEU A 180 12.15 8.03 -4.77
C LEU A 180 12.13 8.41 -3.27
N GLN A 181 13.22 8.98 -2.76
CA GLN A 181 13.37 9.45 -1.37
C GLN A 181 12.79 10.86 -1.20
#